data_AF-A0A5C9CHA3-F1
#
_entry.id   AF-A0A5C9CHA3-F1
#
_cell.length_a   1.000
_cell.length_b   1.000
_cell.length_c   1.000
_cell.angle_alpha   90.00
_cell.angle_beta   90.00
_cell.angle_gamma   90.00
#
_symmetry.space_group_name_H-M   'P 1'
#
loop_
_entity.id
_entity.type
_entity.pdbx_description
1 polymer ?
#
loop_
_entity_poly.entity_id
_entity_poly.type
_entity_poly.pdbx_seq_one_letter_code
_entity_poly.pdbx_strand_id
1 'polypeptide(L)'
;RFMKGLYAWVGFNSTAIDYEPLPRADGKSNFGLSGSLSLAFTGILAFSIAPLRALTVTGFMLSMVALGYGLWVVGEYFITGIAVPGYATIVVGMMFFSGIQLLSIGILAEYVGRIYEEVKQRPNYLVSLQLGQGLPSPLAPQA
;
A
#
# COMPACT_ATOMS: atom_id res chain seq x y z
N ARG A 1 12.82 -5.43 1.18
CA ARG A 1 12.39 -4.82 2.46
C ARG A 1 12.71 -3.31 2.44
N PHE A 2 11.82 -2.45 2.91
CA PHE A 2 12.04 -0.98 2.95
C PHE A 2 12.90 -0.59 4.16
N MET A 3 14.23 -0.66 4.01
CA MET A 3 15.17 -0.43 5.12
C MET A 3 15.07 0.97 5.74
N LYS A 4 14.83 2.01 4.92
CA LYS A 4 14.73 3.40 5.40
C LYS A 4 13.61 3.58 6.42
N GLY A 5 12.44 2.97 6.17
CA GLY A 5 11.33 2.97 7.13
C GLY A 5 11.63 2.16 8.38
N LEU A 6 12.34 1.04 8.23
CA LEU A 6 12.74 0.21 9.37
C LEU A 6 13.65 0.98 10.34
N TYR A 7 14.65 1.71 9.84
CA TYR A 7 15.53 2.54 10.67
C TYR A 7 14.78 3.61 11.46
N ALA A 8 13.82 4.29 10.81
CA ALA A 8 13.00 5.28 11.47
C ALA A 8 12.04 4.67 12.51
N TRP A 9 11.59 3.43 12.30
CA TRP A 9 10.66 2.73 13.19
C TRP A 9 11.30 2.28 14.52
N VAL A 10 12.60 1.95 14.54
CA VAL A 10 13.25 1.40 15.74
C VAL A 10 13.34 2.40 16.90
N GLY A 11 13.33 3.70 16.63
CA GLY A 11 13.22 4.75 17.66
C GLY A 11 14.47 4.98 18.53
N PHE A 12 15.62 4.44 18.15
CA PHE A 12 16.89 4.69 18.85
C PHE A 12 17.41 6.12 18.62
N ASN A 13 18.25 6.59 19.56
CA ASN A 13 18.93 7.88 19.41
C ASN A 13 19.82 7.85 18.15
N SER A 14 19.50 8.71 17.20
CA SER A 14 20.11 8.74 15.88
C SER A 14 20.62 10.14 15.61
N THR A 15 21.86 10.26 15.12
CA THR A 15 22.43 11.54 14.67
C THR A 15 22.69 11.48 13.17
N ALA A 16 22.29 12.51 12.44
CA ALA A 16 22.68 12.68 11.04
C ALA A 16 24.10 13.25 11.00
N ILE A 17 24.91 12.76 10.06
CA ILE A 17 26.23 13.32 9.77
C ILE A 17 26.12 13.96 8.40
N ASP A 18 26.27 15.28 8.34
CA ASP A 18 26.26 15.99 7.08
C ASP A 18 27.47 15.59 6.24
N TYR A 19 27.19 15.14 5.03
CA TYR A 19 28.18 14.74 4.05
C TYR A 19 27.72 15.21 2.67
N GLU A 20 28.55 16.01 2.03
CA GLU A 20 28.33 16.44 0.66
C GLU A 20 29.24 15.63 -0.27
N PRO A 21 28.68 14.67 -1.04
CA PRO A 21 29.48 13.91 -1.99
C PRO A 21 29.92 14.78 -3.17
N LEU A 22 31.12 14.51 -3.68
CA LEU A 22 31.61 15.13 -4.91
C LEU A 22 30.65 14.84 -6.09
N PRO A 23 30.57 15.74 -7.08
CA PRO A 23 29.80 15.53 -8.30
C PRO A 23 30.19 14.20 -8.96
N ARG A 24 29.20 13.46 -9.48
CA ARG A 24 29.45 12.21 -10.19
C ARG A 24 30.32 12.48 -11.42
N ALA A 25 31.41 11.73 -11.57
CA ALA A 25 32.29 11.82 -12.74
C ALA A 25 31.65 11.22 -14.00
N ASP A 26 30.78 10.21 -13.84
CA ASP A 26 30.05 9.57 -14.94
C ASP A 26 28.75 8.93 -14.44
N GLY A 27 27.83 8.64 -15.37
CA GLY A 27 26.55 7.97 -15.13
C GLY A 27 25.38 8.90 -14.84
N LYS A 28 24.17 8.38 -15.03
CA LYS A 28 22.92 9.07 -14.68
C LYS A 28 22.39 8.57 -13.33
N SER A 29 21.66 9.43 -12.62
CA SER A 29 20.95 9.00 -11.41
C SER A 29 19.97 7.88 -11.77
N ASN A 30 20.12 6.72 -11.13
CA ASN A 30 19.11 5.64 -11.19
C ASN A 30 17.88 5.96 -10.32
N PHE A 31 17.92 7.08 -9.57
CA PHE A 31 16.86 7.49 -8.68
C PHE A 31 16.20 8.76 -9.24
N GLY A 32 15.12 8.56 -9.99
CA GLY A 32 14.26 9.62 -10.53
C GLY A 32 12.98 9.83 -9.71
N LEU A 33 12.09 10.69 -10.22
CA LEU A 33 10.78 10.96 -9.63
C LEU A 33 9.91 9.70 -9.49
N SER A 34 9.90 8.84 -10.50
CA SER A 34 9.15 7.57 -10.47
C SER A 34 9.65 6.62 -9.38
N GLY A 35 10.97 6.49 -9.23
CA GLY A 35 11.60 5.69 -8.18
C GLY A 35 11.30 6.25 -6.78
N SER A 36 11.27 7.58 -6.66
CA SER A 36 10.92 8.26 -5.40
C SER A 36 9.46 8.04 -5.00
N LEU A 37 8.53 8.14 -5.96
CA LEU A 37 7.10 7.87 -5.75
C LEU A 37 6.87 6.40 -5.38
N SER A 38 7.47 5.47 -6.12
CA SER A 38 7.38 4.04 -5.82
C SER A 38 7.88 3.72 -4.40
N LEU A 39 8.99 4.36 -3.99
CA LEU A 39 9.53 4.22 -2.65
C LEU A 39 8.56 4.76 -1.57
N ALA A 40 7.94 5.91 -1.81
CA ALA A 40 6.95 6.49 -0.91
C ALA A 40 5.72 5.58 -0.73
N PHE A 41 5.15 5.08 -1.84
CA PHE A 41 4.05 4.12 -1.79
C PHE A 41 4.43 2.84 -1.03
N THR A 42 5.63 2.31 -1.30
CA THR A 42 6.14 1.13 -0.59
C THR A 42 6.23 1.38 0.92
N GLY A 43 6.66 2.57 1.34
CA GLY A 43 6.74 2.97 2.75
C GLY A 43 5.36 3.05 3.41
N ILE A 44 4.41 3.75 2.78
CA ILE A 44 3.04 3.90 3.30
C ILE A 44 2.37 2.53 3.45
N LEU A 45 2.45 1.67 2.42
CA LEU A 45 1.83 0.35 2.43
C LEU A 45 2.52 -0.64 3.38
N ALA A 46 3.83 -0.48 3.65
CA ALA A 46 4.57 -1.36 4.54
C ALA A 46 4.35 -1.05 6.02
N PHE A 47 4.18 0.22 6.38
CA PHE A 47 4.18 0.68 7.77
C PHE A 47 2.83 1.25 8.24
N SER A 48 1.81 1.28 7.37
CA SER A 48 0.50 1.85 7.72
C SER A 48 -0.67 1.06 7.15
N ILE A 49 -1.76 1.02 7.93
CA ILE A 49 -3.09 0.55 7.51
C ILE A 49 -3.98 1.70 6.99
N ALA A 50 -3.45 2.93 6.94
CA ALA A 50 -4.20 4.11 6.55
C ALA A 50 -4.85 4.01 5.15
N PRO A 51 -4.19 3.47 4.10
CA PRO A 51 -4.83 3.29 2.79
C PRO A 51 -6.07 2.39 2.85
N LEU A 52 -5.98 1.29 3.61
CA LEU A 52 -7.08 0.36 3.82
C LEU A 52 -8.24 1.01 4.60
N ARG A 53 -7.91 1.86 5.58
CA ARG A 53 -8.91 2.64 6.34
C ARG A 53 -9.59 3.72 5.49
N ALA A 54 -8.84 4.40 4.62
CA ALA A 54 -9.39 5.41 3.71
C ALA A 54 -10.40 4.80 2.73
N LEU A 55 -10.11 3.61 2.22
CA LEU A 55 -11.03 2.83 1.38
C LEU A 55 -12.33 2.49 2.09
N THR A 56 -12.25 2.00 3.33
CA THR A 56 -13.43 1.62 4.12
C THR A 56 -14.33 2.83 4.42
N VAL A 57 -13.74 3.98 4.77
CA VAL A 57 -14.50 5.23 4.96
C VAL A 57 -15.14 5.69 3.64
N THR A 58 -14.41 5.64 2.53
CA THR A 58 -14.94 6.02 1.21
C THR A 58 -16.11 5.13 0.79
N GLY A 59 -15.97 3.82 0.96
CA GLY A 59 -17.03 2.85 0.66
C GLY A 59 -18.28 3.05 1.53
N PHE A 60 -18.09 3.35 2.82
CA PHE A 60 -19.20 3.67 3.72
C PHE A 60 -19.94 4.95 3.30
N MET A 61 -19.21 6.03 2.98
CA MET A 61 -19.80 7.28 2.49
C MET A 61 -20.58 7.08 1.20
N LEU A 62 -20.03 6.29 0.27
CA LEU A 62 -20.72 5.91 -0.97
C LEU A 62 -22.03 5.19 -0.71
N SER A 63 -22.01 4.23 0.22
CA SER A 63 -23.19 3.44 0.56
C SER A 63 -24.29 4.32 1.14
N MET A 64 -23.95 5.31 1.97
CA MET A 64 -24.93 6.27 2.48
C MET A 64 -25.53 7.14 1.37
N VAL A 65 -24.71 7.64 0.45
CA VAL A 65 -25.19 8.43 -0.70
C VAL A 65 -26.10 7.60 -1.61
N ALA A 66 -25.71 6.35 -1.91
CA ALA A 66 -26.49 5.45 -2.74
C ALA A 66 -27.83 5.07 -2.09
N LEU A 67 -27.84 4.86 -0.77
CA LEU A 67 -29.08 4.60 -0.02
C LEU A 67 -30.02 5.82 -0.07
N GLY A 68 -29.49 7.03 0.15
CA GLY A 68 -30.27 8.26 0.07
C GLY A 68 -30.86 8.49 -1.32
N TYR A 69 -30.06 8.31 -2.37
CA TYR A 69 -30.53 8.40 -3.75
C TYR A 69 -31.57 7.31 -4.08
N GLY A 70 -31.38 6.09 -3.59
CA GLY A 70 -32.35 5.00 -3.75
C GLY A 70 -33.71 5.32 -3.12
N LEU A 71 -33.74 5.86 -1.91
CA LEU A 71 -34.98 6.29 -1.24
C LEU A 71 -35.71 7.38 -2.04
N TRP A 72 -34.97 8.33 -2.61
CA TRP A 72 -35.55 9.36 -3.48
C TRP A 72 -36.23 8.74 -4.69
N VAL A 73 -35.55 7.86 -5.43
CA VAL A 73 -36.08 7.22 -6.64
C VAL A 73 -37.34 6.40 -6.34
N VAL A 74 -37.35 5.68 -5.20
CA VAL A 74 -38.54 4.94 -4.74
C VAL A 74 -39.71 5.90 -4.46
N GLY A 75 -39.45 7.04 -3.80
CA GLY A 75 -40.47 8.07 -3.57
C GLY A 75 -41.05 8.65 -4.86
N GLU A 76 -40.18 8.96 -5.84
CA GLU A 76 -40.57 9.49 -7.15
C GLU A 76 -41.43 8.50 -7.96
N TYR A 77 -41.13 7.19 -7.86
CA TYR A 77 -41.89 6.13 -8.51
C TYR A 77 -43.35 6.09 -8.06
N PHE A 78 -43.61 6.22 -6.75
CA PHE A 78 -44.98 6.19 -6.20
C PHE A 78 -45.81 7.43 -6.55
N ILE A 79 -45.18 8.56 -6.88
CA ILE A 79 -45.87 9.83 -7.12
C ILE A 79 -46.15 10.05 -8.61
N THR A 80 -45.18 9.77 -9.49
CA THR A 80 -45.16 10.36 -10.85
C THR A 80 -45.36 9.35 -11.98
N GLY A 81 -45.10 8.06 -11.74
CA GLY A 81 -45.07 7.05 -12.81
C GLY A 81 -43.91 7.27 -13.80
N ILE A 82 -43.38 6.18 -14.37
CA ILE A 82 -42.02 6.13 -14.93
C ILE A 82 -42.06 5.66 -16.40
N ALA A 83 -41.61 6.49 -17.35
CA ALA A 83 -41.61 6.17 -18.80
C ALA A 83 -40.29 5.55 -19.30
N VAL A 84 -39.11 6.18 -19.10
CA VAL A 84 -37.76 5.53 -19.13
C VAL A 84 -36.75 6.29 -18.21
N PRO A 85 -36.92 6.30 -16.89
CA PRO A 85 -36.01 6.96 -15.95
C PRO A 85 -34.90 6.01 -15.47
N GLY A 86 -33.72 6.57 -15.21
CA GLY A 86 -32.65 5.90 -14.47
C GLY A 86 -31.50 5.29 -15.29
N TYR A 87 -31.57 5.20 -16.63
CA TYR A 87 -30.49 4.58 -17.43
C TYR A 87 -29.12 5.24 -17.20
N ALA A 88 -29.03 6.57 -17.36
CA ALA A 88 -27.78 7.29 -17.18
C ALA A 88 -27.24 7.18 -15.74
N THR A 89 -28.11 7.30 -14.74
CA THR A 89 -27.73 7.19 -13.32
C THR A 89 -27.37 5.76 -12.91
N ILE A 90 -28.00 4.74 -13.51
CA ILE A 90 -27.66 3.32 -13.32
C ILE A 90 -26.30 3.01 -13.95
N VAL A 91 -26.04 3.45 -15.18
CA VAL A 91 -24.75 3.22 -15.87
C VAL A 91 -23.61 3.92 -15.14
N VAL A 92 -23.78 5.20 -14.80
CA VAL A 92 -22.77 5.97 -14.04
C VAL A 92 -22.56 5.36 -12.66
N GLY A 93 -23.64 5.00 -11.96
CA GLY A 93 -23.58 4.32 -10.67
C GLY A 93 -22.83 3.00 -10.75
N MET A 94 -23.15 2.14 -11.72
CA MET A 94 -22.46 0.85 -11.91
C MET A 94 -20.98 1.02 -12.22
N MET A 95 -20.61 1.94 -13.13
CA MET A 95 -19.20 2.20 -13.45
C MET A 95 -18.43 2.72 -12.23
N PHE A 96 -19.05 3.60 -11.45
CA PHE A 96 -18.44 4.16 -10.25
C PHE A 96 -18.25 3.11 -9.15
N PHE A 97 -19.28 2.31 -8.86
CA PHE A 97 -19.18 1.19 -7.93
C PHE A 97 -18.13 0.17 -8.37
N SER A 98 -18.10 -0.17 -9.66
CA SER A 98 -17.12 -1.10 -10.23
C SER A 98 -15.69 -0.55 -10.10
N GLY A 99 -15.48 0.75 -10.35
CA GLY A 99 -14.18 1.40 -10.18
C GLY A 99 -13.68 1.36 -8.73
N ILE A 100 -14.54 1.67 -7.76
CA ILE A 100 -14.19 1.62 -6.33
C ILE A 100 -13.95 0.19 -5.86
N GLN A 101 -14.74 -0.78 -6.34
CA GLN A 101 -14.52 -2.20 -6.04
C GLN A 101 -13.17 -2.68 -6.57
N LEU A 102 -12.82 -2.36 -7.83
CA LEU A 102 -11.52 -2.71 -8.40
C LEU A 102 -10.35 -2.06 -7.65
N LEU A 103 -10.49 -0.78 -7.25
CA LEU A 103 -9.50 -0.10 -6.42
C LEU A 103 -9.35 -0.79 -5.06
N SER A 104 -10.47 -1.16 -4.43
CA SER A 104 -10.49 -1.85 -3.15
C SER A 104 -9.82 -3.21 -3.22
N ILE A 105 -10.10 -3.99 -4.26
CA ILE A 105 -9.47 -5.30 -4.52
C ILE A 105 -7.97 -5.11 -4.78
N GLY A 106 -7.57 -4.08 -5.54
CA GLY A 106 -6.17 -3.79 -5.81
C GLY A 106 -5.36 -3.52 -4.54
N ILE A 107 -5.90 -2.70 -3.63
CA ILE A 107 -5.26 -2.45 -2.33
C ILE A 107 -5.24 -3.73 -1.48
N LEU A 108 -6.34 -4.48 -1.43
CA LEU A 108 -6.40 -5.74 -0.69
C LEU A 108 -5.36 -6.74 -1.20
N ALA A 109 -5.22 -6.88 -2.52
CA ALA A 109 -4.24 -7.78 -3.14
C ALA A 109 -2.80 -7.41 -2.77
N GLU A 110 -2.48 -6.11 -2.68
CA GLU A 110 -1.17 -5.62 -2.23
C GLU A 110 -0.87 -6.04 -0.77
N TYR A 111 -1.85 -5.92 0.14
CA TYR A 111 -1.68 -6.38 1.53
C TYR A 111 -1.61 -7.91 1.62
N VAL A 112 -2.42 -8.65 0.87
CA VAL A 112 -2.38 -10.12 0.82
C VAL A 112 -1.03 -10.60 0.27
N GLY A 113 -0.48 -9.95 -0.76
CA GLY A 113 0.85 -10.25 -1.28
C GLY A 113 1.95 -10.05 -0.24
N ARG A 114 1.85 -9.01 0.61
CA ARG A 114 2.78 -8.79 1.72
C ARG A 114 2.66 -9.86 2.79
N ILE A 115 1.44 -10.24 3.15
CA ILE A 115 1.20 -11.35 4.09
C ILE A 115 1.82 -12.63 3.51
N TYR A 116 1.58 -12.92 2.22
CA TYR A 116 2.16 -14.08 1.55
C TYR A 116 3.69 -14.09 1.65
N GLU A 117 4.37 -12.99 1.33
CA GLU A 117 5.84 -12.92 1.42
C GLU A 117 6.35 -13.11 2.87
N GLU A 118 5.61 -12.65 3.88
CA GLU A 118 5.99 -12.84 5.29
C GLU A 118 5.80 -14.29 5.77
N VAL A 119 4.72 -14.96 5.32
CA VAL A 119 4.43 -16.36 5.70
C VAL A 119 5.14 -17.39 4.82
N LYS A 120 5.74 -16.96 3.69
CA LYS A 120 6.42 -17.83 2.72
C LYS A 120 7.56 -18.64 3.34
N GLN A 121 8.13 -18.19 4.46
CA GLN A 121 9.28 -18.81 5.16
C GLN A 121 10.46 -19.13 4.22
N ARG A 122 10.58 -18.39 3.10
CA ARG A 122 11.68 -18.58 2.16
C ARG A 122 12.92 -17.90 2.73
N PRO A 123 14.05 -18.62 2.89
CA PRO A 123 15.28 -18.00 3.37
C PRO A 123 15.72 -16.91 2.38
N ASN A 124 16.15 -15.76 2.91
CA ASN A 124 16.53 -14.60 2.09
C ASN A 124 17.76 -14.87 1.21
N TYR A 125 18.59 -15.83 1.59
CA TYR A 125 19.78 -16.23 0.88
C TYR A 125 20.10 -17.69 1.18
N LEU A 126 20.86 -18.31 0.28
CA LEU A 126 21.44 -19.64 0.46
C LEU A 126 22.96 -19.48 0.43
N VAL A 127 23.64 -20.05 1.41
CA VAL A 127 25.11 -20.02 1.48
C VAL A 127 25.64 -21.24 0.73
N SER A 128 26.47 -21.02 -0.30
CA SER A 128 27.10 -22.11 -1.04
C SER A 128 28.45 -22.51 -0.44
N LEU A 129 29.23 -21.54 0.01
CA LEU A 129 30.56 -21.75 0.59
C LEU A 129 30.83 -20.69 1.65
N GLN A 130 31.33 -21.13 2.80
CA GLN A 130 31.83 -20.26 3.86
C GLN A 130 33.33 -20.54 4.05
N LEU A 131 34.15 -19.50 3.93
CA LEU A 131 35.61 -19.56 4.14
C LEU A 131 35.97 -18.75 5.39
N GLY A 132 36.91 -19.27 6.18
CA GLY A 132 37.37 -18.66 7.43
C GLY A 132 36.56 -19.10 8.67
N GLN A 133 37.09 -18.78 9.86
CA GLN A 133 36.33 -18.85 11.09
C GLN A 133 35.54 -17.54 11.17
N GLY A 134 34.20 -17.62 11.10
CA GLY A 134 33.34 -16.45 11.23
C GLY A 134 33.62 -15.66 12.52
N LEU A 135 33.03 -14.48 12.67
CA LEU A 135 33.17 -13.70 13.89
C LEU A 135 32.85 -14.58 15.13
N PRO A 136 33.68 -14.55 16.20
CA PRO A 136 33.41 -15.32 17.40
C PRO A 136 32.02 -14.98 17.93
N SER A 137 31.18 -16.00 18.09
CA SER A 137 29.82 -15.82 18.59
C SER A 137 29.86 -15.26 20.01
N PRO A 138 29.20 -14.12 20.30
CA PRO A 138 29.09 -13.60 21.67
C PRO A 138 28.36 -14.56 22.63
N LEU A 139 27.71 -15.60 22.11
CA LEU A 139 26.88 -16.56 22.85
C LEU A 139 27.46 -17.98 22.88
N ALA A 140 28.70 -18.20 22.43
CA ALA A 140 29.36 -19.50 22.61
C ALA A 140 29.65 -19.70 24.11
N PRO A 141 29.22 -20.82 24.73
CA PRO A 141 29.63 -21.15 26.09
C PRO A 141 31.16 -21.18 26.14
N GLN A 142 31.75 -20.39 27.04
CA GLN A 142 33.16 -20.50 27.36
C GLN A 142 33.34 -21.87 28.03
N ALA A 143 33.98 -22.80 27.31
CA ALA A 143 34.38 -24.09 27.84
C ALA A 143 35.67 -23.96 28.65
#